data_AF-A0A920P070-F1
#
_entry.id   AF-A0A920P070-F1
#
_cell.length_a   1.000
_cell.length_b   1.000
_cell.length_c   1.000
_cell.angle_alpha   90.00
_cell.angle_beta   90.00
_cell.angle_gamma   90.00
#
_symmetry.space_group_name_H-M   'P 1'
#
loop_
_entity.id
_entity.type
_entity.pdbx_description
1 polymer ?
#
loop_
_entity_poly.entity_id
_entity_poly.type
_entity_poly.pdbx_seq_one_letter_code
_entity_poly.pdbx_strand_id
1 'polypeptide(L)'
;MVKKIYFQSIFFSFFFIKEAFAAESGGMPQLNPEFWVSQIFWLILTFGIMYLVLSKLILPKISNNLESRKSQILENIEAAEKQREDSDAKLKEYDEIISKSKLEANSIFNQAREKALKDIGAKREVLDKQIDNEIAEAEKEIDALRKNAPDKINKIAIETSSELLQKLIGAEVNNSSISAIVDDLSKRNGDKYYGN
;
A
#
# COMPACT_ATOMS: atom_id res chain seq x y z
N MET A 1 -29.39 -62.78 -2.11
CA MET A 1 -28.66 -63.70 -1.20
C MET A 1 -29.27 -63.75 0.21
N VAL A 2 -29.61 -62.60 0.80
CA VAL A 2 -30.14 -62.47 2.17
C VAL A 2 -31.46 -63.25 2.40
N LYS A 3 -32.44 -63.19 1.48
CA LYS A 3 -33.71 -63.95 1.61
C LYS A 3 -33.53 -65.49 1.70
N LYS A 4 -32.50 -66.04 1.03
CA LYS A 4 -32.22 -67.48 1.04
C LYS A 4 -31.62 -67.92 2.38
N ILE A 5 -30.79 -67.08 2.99
CA ILE A 5 -30.20 -67.30 4.32
C ILE A 5 -31.27 -67.25 5.42
N TYR A 6 -32.21 -66.29 5.37
CA TYR A 6 -33.33 -66.26 6.33
C TYR A 6 -34.24 -67.49 6.22
N PHE A 7 -34.54 -67.93 5.00
CA PHE A 7 -35.34 -69.14 4.79
C PHE A 7 -34.62 -70.41 5.29
N GLN A 8 -33.30 -70.50 5.08
CA GLN A 8 -32.50 -71.62 5.56
C GLN A 8 -32.35 -71.62 7.09
N SER A 9 -32.25 -70.45 7.74
CA SER A 9 -32.23 -70.35 9.20
C SER A 9 -33.59 -70.70 9.83
N ILE A 10 -34.71 -70.31 9.21
CA ILE A 10 -36.06 -70.70 9.68
C ILE A 10 -36.24 -72.22 9.56
N PHE A 11 -35.81 -72.81 8.45
CA PHE A 11 -35.90 -74.26 8.22
C PHE A 11 -34.99 -75.05 9.18
N PHE A 12 -33.78 -74.55 9.47
CA PHE A 12 -32.86 -75.19 10.42
C PHE A 12 -33.37 -75.12 11.87
N SER A 13 -34.05 -74.03 12.26
CA SER A 13 -34.72 -73.93 13.56
C SER A 13 -35.87 -74.93 13.72
N PHE A 14 -36.56 -75.31 12.63
CA PHE A 14 -37.59 -76.34 12.66
C PHE A 14 -37.01 -77.77 12.79
N PHE A 15 -35.81 -78.02 12.29
CA PHE A 15 -35.15 -79.33 12.37
C PHE A 15 -34.63 -79.67 13.78
N PHE A 16 -34.56 -78.67 14.67
CA PHE A 16 -34.15 -78.80 16.07
C PHE A 16 -35.33 -78.76 17.07
N ILE A 17 -36.56 -78.98 16.62
CA ILE A 17 -37.68 -79.22 17.53
C ILE A 17 -37.58 -80.66 18.04
N LYS A 18 -36.83 -80.87 19.13
CA LYS A 18 -37.07 -82.01 20.00
C LYS A 18 -38.46 -81.83 20.60
N GLU A 19 -39.25 -82.90 20.65
CA GLU A 19 -40.50 -82.95 21.42
C GLU A 19 -40.24 -82.37 22.82
N ALA A 20 -40.95 -81.29 23.16
CA ALA A 20 -40.93 -80.76 24.50
C ALA A 20 -41.79 -81.67 25.38
N PHE A 21 -41.15 -82.56 26.14
CA PHE A 21 -41.82 -83.30 27.20
C PHE A 21 -42.30 -82.30 28.26
N ALA A 22 -43.62 -82.16 28.39
CA ALA A 22 -44.22 -81.50 29.55
C ALA A 22 -43.94 -82.36 30.79
N ALA A 23 -43.37 -81.77 31.83
CA ALA A 23 -43.09 -82.47 33.08
C ALA A 23 -44.42 -82.77 33.80
N GLU A 24 -44.77 -84.05 33.94
CA GLU A 24 -45.78 -84.51 34.88
C GLU A 24 -45.29 -84.20 36.32
N SER A 25 -46.04 -83.33 37.01
CA SER A 25 -46.03 -83.18 38.48
C SER A 25 -44.74 -82.65 39.15
N GLY A 26 -44.34 -81.40 38.88
CA GLY A 26 -43.25 -80.77 39.65
C GLY A 26 -42.95 -79.29 39.37
N GLY A 27 -43.83 -78.38 39.81
CA GLY A 27 -43.55 -76.92 39.92
C GLY A 27 -43.05 -76.23 38.64
N MET A 28 -42.64 -74.95 38.75
CA MET A 28 -41.85 -74.32 37.68
C MET A 28 -40.43 -74.91 37.73
N PRO A 29 -39.92 -75.59 36.68
CA PRO A 29 -38.64 -76.27 36.72
C PRO A 29 -37.44 -75.39 37.09
N GLN A 30 -37.50 -74.09 36.79
CA GLN A 30 -36.50 -73.08 37.17
C GLN A 30 -36.40 -72.82 38.69
N LEU A 31 -37.42 -73.20 39.46
CA LEU A 31 -37.48 -73.00 40.91
C LEU A 31 -37.14 -74.27 41.70
N ASN A 32 -36.86 -75.40 41.03
CA ASN A 32 -36.42 -76.62 41.69
C ASN A 32 -34.93 -76.49 42.11
N PRO A 33 -34.60 -76.55 43.42
CA PRO A 33 -33.23 -76.42 43.93
C PRO A 33 -32.24 -77.44 43.38
N GLU A 34 -32.70 -78.60 42.90
CA GLU A 34 -31.85 -79.63 42.30
C GLU A 34 -31.09 -79.13 41.07
N PHE A 35 -31.65 -78.19 40.30
CA PHE A 35 -31.02 -77.65 39.08
C PHE A 35 -30.17 -76.39 39.31
N TRP A 36 -30.18 -75.82 40.53
CA TRP A 36 -29.50 -74.55 40.80
C TRP A 36 -27.99 -74.61 40.57
N VAL A 37 -27.34 -75.72 40.92
CA VAL A 37 -25.90 -75.89 40.70
C VAL A 37 -25.54 -75.83 39.21
N SER A 38 -26.34 -76.49 38.36
CA SER A 38 -26.16 -76.47 36.90
C SER A 38 -26.43 -75.09 36.31
N GLN A 39 -27.50 -74.43 36.75
CA GLN A 39 -27.84 -73.07 36.32
C GLN A 39 -26.73 -72.06 36.68
N ILE A 40 -26.21 -72.11 37.91
CA ILE A 40 -25.12 -71.24 38.36
C ILE A 40 -23.84 -71.52 37.56
N PHE A 41 -23.51 -72.80 37.30
CA PHE A 41 -22.35 -73.15 36.47
C PHE A 41 -22.42 -72.55 35.07
N TRP A 42 -23.53 -72.74 34.36
CA TRP A 42 -23.71 -72.19 33.01
C TRP A 42 -23.81 -70.67 33.00
N LEU A 43 -24.41 -70.05 34.02
CA LEU A 43 -24.43 -68.61 34.18
C LEU A 43 -23.00 -68.05 34.29
N ILE A 44 -22.18 -68.62 35.18
CA ILE A 44 -20.78 -68.20 35.35
C ILE A 44 -19.98 -68.40 34.06
N LEU A 45 -20.17 -69.54 33.38
CA LEU A 45 -19.46 -69.83 32.14
C LEU A 45 -19.82 -68.85 31.02
N THR A 46 -21.11 -68.65 30.77
CA THR A 46 -21.60 -67.77 29.70
C THR A 46 -21.31 -66.30 30.00
N PHE A 47 -21.53 -65.85 31.24
CA PHE A 47 -21.21 -64.50 31.67
C PHE A 47 -19.70 -64.26 31.67
N GLY A 48 -18.89 -65.23 32.10
CA GLY A 48 -17.44 -65.15 32.07
C GLY A 48 -16.89 -65.01 30.65
N ILE A 49 -17.38 -65.81 29.70
CA ILE A 49 -17.03 -65.68 28.28
C ILE A 49 -17.43 -64.29 27.74
N MET A 50 -18.65 -63.84 28.03
CA MET A 50 -19.12 -62.50 27.62
C MET A 50 -18.26 -61.39 28.22
N TYR A 51 -17.90 -61.48 29.50
CA TYR A 51 -17.03 -60.53 30.19
C TYR A 51 -15.66 -60.44 29.51
N LEU A 52 -15.05 -61.58 29.18
CA LEU A 52 -13.76 -61.61 28.48
C LEU A 52 -13.85 -60.97 27.09
N VAL A 53 -14.93 -61.21 26.35
CA VAL A 53 -15.17 -60.57 25.04
C VAL A 53 -15.30 -59.05 25.19
N LEU A 54 -16.10 -58.57 26.16
CA LEU A 54 -16.27 -57.14 26.41
C LEU A 54 -14.96 -56.49 26.83
N SER A 55 -14.29 -57.07 27.82
CA SER A 55 -13.05 -56.55 28.39
C SER A 55 -11.91 -56.52 27.38
N LYS A 56 -11.74 -57.59 26.59
CA LYS A 56 -10.57 -57.76 25.73
C LYS A 56 -10.77 -57.30 24.28
N LEU A 57 -12.01 -57.26 23.78
CA LEU A 57 -12.28 -56.92 22.37
C LEU A 57 -13.07 -55.61 22.20
N ILE A 58 -14.08 -55.36 23.03
CA ILE A 58 -15.00 -54.23 22.82
C ILE A 58 -14.47 -52.96 23.49
N LEU A 59 -14.12 -53.01 24.77
CA LEU A 59 -13.62 -51.85 25.52
C LEU A 59 -12.33 -51.25 24.91
N PRO A 60 -11.32 -52.04 24.48
CA PRO A 60 -10.11 -51.47 23.88
C PRO A 60 -10.40 -50.74 22.56
N LYS A 61 -11.33 -51.23 21.74
CA LYS A 61 -11.73 -50.56 20.49
C LYS A 61 -12.38 -49.20 20.76
N ILE A 62 -13.26 -49.12 21.77
CA ILE A 62 -13.89 -47.86 22.17
C ILE A 62 -12.85 -46.89 22.71
N SER A 63 -11.95 -47.36 23.58
CA SER A 63 -10.86 -46.56 24.13
C SER A 63 -9.94 -46.00 23.05
N ASN A 64 -9.55 -46.83 22.07
CA ASN A 64 -8.69 -46.40 20.96
C ASN A 64 -9.38 -45.32 20.09
N ASN A 65 -10.69 -45.45 19.84
CA ASN A 65 -11.41 -44.42 19.08
C ASN A 65 -11.51 -43.12 19.86
N LEU A 66 -11.77 -43.19 21.17
CA LEU A 66 -11.82 -42.02 22.03
C LEU A 66 -10.47 -41.30 22.07
N GLU A 67 -9.37 -42.05 22.23
CA GLU A 67 -8.02 -41.47 22.25
C GLU A 67 -7.64 -40.87 20.89
N SER A 68 -7.99 -41.53 19.78
CA SER A 68 -7.77 -40.98 18.44
C SER A 68 -8.52 -39.64 18.24
N ARG A 69 -9.79 -39.56 18.66
CA ARG A 69 -10.56 -38.31 18.59
C ARG A 69 -9.95 -37.22 19.48
N LYS A 70 -9.56 -37.57 20.70
CA LYS A 70 -8.91 -36.65 21.63
C LYS A 70 -7.59 -36.12 21.05
N SER A 71 -6.77 -36.99 20.47
CA SER A 71 -5.52 -36.62 19.80
C SER A 71 -5.78 -35.66 18.63
N GLN A 72 -6.76 -35.94 17.78
CA GLN A 72 -7.13 -35.06 16.67
C GLN A 72 -7.60 -33.69 17.15
N ILE A 73 -8.39 -33.65 18.22
CA ILE A 73 -8.84 -32.38 18.81
C ILE A 73 -7.64 -31.58 19.33
N LEU A 74 -6.72 -32.23 20.04
CA LEU A 74 -5.52 -31.56 20.55
C LEU A 74 -4.63 -31.04 19.42
N GLU A 75 -4.39 -31.84 18.39
CA GLU A 75 -3.63 -31.44 17.20
C GLU A 75 -4.29 -30.24 16.49
N ASN A 76 -5.61 -30.27 16.33
CA ASN A 76 -6.34 -29.16 15.71
C ASN A 76 -6.28 -27.88 16.56
N ILE A 77 -6.34 -28.00 17.90
CA ILE A 77 -6.20 -26.86 18.80
C ILE A 77 -4.79 -26.28 18.71
N GLU A 78 -3.76 -27.12 18.71
CA GLU A 78 -2.36 -26.70 18.59
C GLU A 78 -2.10 -26.02 17.23
N ALA A 79 -2.61 -26.61 16.14
CA ALA A 79 -2.51 -26.04 14.80
C ALA A 79 -3.23 -24.68 14.71
N ALA A 80 -4.41 -24.55 15.34
CA ALA A 80 -5.16 -23.30 15.38
C ALA A 80 -4.43 -22.21 16.18
N GLU A 81 -3.84 -22.56 17.34
CA GLU A 81 -3.08 -21.59 18.14
C GLU A 81 -1.81 -21.16 17.40
N LYS A 82 -1.08 -22.10 16.78
CA LYS A 82 0.07 -21.77 15.94
C LYS A 82 -0.30 -20.85 14.78
N GLN A 83 -1.39 -21.14 14.08
CA GLN A 83 -1.86 -20.29 12.98
C GLN A 83 -2.25 -18.89 13.47
N ARG A 84 -2.82 -18.78 14.67
CA ARG A 84 -3.13 -17.51 15.32
C ARG A 84 -1.84 -16.75 15.66
N GLU A 85 -0.86 -17.39 16.30
CA GLU A 85 0.43 -16.78 16.63
C GLU A 85 1.15 -16.28 15.37
N ASP A 86 1.20 -17.09 14.31
CA ASP A 86 1.77 -16.72 13.01
C ASP A 86 1.03 -15.52 12.39
N SER A 87 -0.29 -15.44 12.56
CA SER A 87 -1.09 -14.33 12.06
C SER A 87 -0.84 -13.05 12.84
N ASP A 88 -0.76 -13.14 14.18
CA ASP A 88 -0.44 -12.01 15.05
C ASP A 88 0.98 -11.49 14.79
N ALA A 89 1.94 -12.39 14.53
CA ALA A 89 3.30 -12.01 14.15
C ALA A 89 3.34 -11.27 12.81
N LYS A 90 2.63 -11.77 11.80
CA LYS A 90 2.51 -11.11 10.49
C LYS A 90 1.80 -9.75 10.56
N LEU A 91 0.79 -9.61 11.42
CA LEU A 91 0.13 -8.33 11.66
C LEU A 91 1.10 -7.30 12.24
N LYS A 92 1.91 -7.70 13.23
CA LYS A 92 2.94 -6.82 13.80
C LYS A 92 3.98 -6.40 12.76
N GLU A 93 4.49 -7.35 11.96
CA GLU A 93 5.43 -7.05 10.88
C GLU A 93 4.81 -6.09 9.84
N TYR A 94 3.55 -6.31 9.48
CA TYR A 94 2.83 -5.43 8.57
C TYR A 94 2.69 -4.01 9.13
N ASP A 95 2.31 -3.87 10.40
CA ASP A 95 2.20 -2.56 11.07
C ASP A 95 3.56 -1.84 11.14
N GLU A 96 4.64 -2.58 11.40
CA GLU A 96 6.01 -2.05 11.36
C GLU A 96 6.40 -1.56 9.96
N ILE A 97 6.12 -2.34 8.92
CA ILE A 97 6.37 -1.96 7.52
C ILE A 97 5.59 -0.69 7.17
N ILE A 98 4.32 -0.60 7.56
CA ILE A 98 3.49 0.60 7.30
C ILE A 98 4.04 1.82 8.04
N SER A 99 4.43 1.67 9.30
CA SER A 99 5.03 2.74 10.09
C SER A 99 6.34 3.23 9.46
N LYS A 100 7.24 2.30 9.13
CA LYS A 100 8.52 2.59 8.48
C LYS A 100 8.33 3.26 7.12
N SER A 101 7.42 2.75 6.29
CA SER A 101 7.10 3.34 4.98
C SER A 101 6.57 4.77 5.10
N LYS A 102 5.73 5.06 6.12
CA LYS A 102 5.27 6.43 6.39
C LYS A 102 6.42 7.35 6.80
N LEU A 103 7.34 6.89 7.63
CA LEU A 103 8.53 7.65 8.02
C LEU A 103 9.44 7.93 6.82
N GLU A 104 9.70 6.92 5.98
CA GLU A 104 10.48 7.06 4.76
C GLU A 104 9.84 8.02 3.77
N ALA A 105 8.52 7.92 3.54
CA ALA A 105 7.79 8.84 2.67
C ALA A 105 7.89 10.30 3.16
N ASN A 106 7.72 10.53 4.47
CA ASN A 106 7.88 11.86 5.06
C ASN A 106 9.32 12.38 4.92
N SER A 107 10.32 11.51 5.09
CA SER A 107 11.73 11.87 4.89
C SER A 107 12.01 12.28 3.44
N ILE A 108 11.55 11.48 2.47
CA ILE A 108 11.67 11.77 1.03
C ILE A 108 10.98 13.09 0.70
N PHE A 109 9.77 13.32 1.22
CA PHE A 109 9.04 14.56 1.00
C PHE A 109 9.80 15.78 1.54
N ASN A 110 10.34 15.69 2.76
CA ASN A 110 11.12 16.77 3.36
C ASN A 110 12.41 17.05 2.57
N GLN A 111 13.14 16.00 2.15
CA GLN A 111 14.34 16.15 1.33
C GLN A 111 14.03 16.78 -0.04
N ALA A 112 12.94 16.34 -0.70
CA ALA A 112 12.50 16.92 -1.96
C ALA A 112 12.11 18.40 -1.81
N ARG A 113 11.40 18.74 -0.72
CA ARG A 113 11.03 20.12 -0.39
C ARG A 113 12.26 21.00 -0.13
N GLU A 114 13.21 20.51 0.65
CA GLU A 114 14.46 21.22 0.93
C GLU A 114 15.27 21.47 -0.34
N LYS A 115 15.42 20.43 -1.19
CA LYS A 115 16.09 20.56 -2.48
C LYS A 115 15.38 21.58 -3.38
N ALA A 116 14.05 21.53 -3.47
CA ALA A 116 13.28 22.49 -4.25
C ALA A 116 13.47 23.93 -3.76
N LEU A 117 13.46 24.16 -2.44
CA LEU A 117 13.71 25.48 -1.86
C LEU A 117 15.13 25.98 -2.15
N LYS A 118 16.13 25.08 -2.07
CA LYS A 118 17.52 25.40 -2.41
C LYS A 118 17.67 25.77 -3.89
N ASP A 119 17.07 25.00 -4.79
CA ASP A 119 17.10 25.26 -6.23
C ASP A 119 16.39 26.57 -6.58
N ILE A 120 15.26 26.89 -5.92
CA ILE A 120 14.56 28.17 -6.06
C ILE A 120 15.47 29.31 -5.59
N GLY A 121 16.13 29.17 -4.43
CA GLY A 121 17.06 30.16 -3.91
C GLY A 121 18.22 30.43 -4.87
N ALA A 122 18.85 29.36 -5.39
CA ALA A 122 19.93 29.48 -6.36
C ALA A 122 19.48 30.15 -7.66
N LYS A 123 18.31 29.79 -8.18
CA LYS A 123 17.75 30.44 -9.39
C LYS A 123 17.43 31.91 -9.17
N ARG A 124 16.91 32.28 -7.99
CA ARG A 124 16.66 33.68 -7.64
C ARG A 124 17.96 34.48 -7.63
N GLU A 125 19.01 33.98 -6.98
CA GLU A 125 20.30 34.68 -6.96
C GLU A 125 20.89 34.87 -8.37
N VAL A 126 20.72 33.89 -9.26
CA VAL A 126 21.14 34.02 -10.67
C VAL A 126 20.30 35.06 -11.41
N LEU A 127 18.97 35.05 -11.21
CA LEU A 127 18.07 36.02 -11.83
C LEU A 127 18.36 37.44 -11.33
N ASP A 128 18.57 37.64 -10.04
CA ASP A 128 18.89 38.94 -9.46
C ASP A 128 20.18 39.50 -10.09
N LYS A 129 21.23 38.67 -10.23
CA LYS A 129 22.46 39.07 -10.94
C LYS A 129 22.24 39.40 -12.42
N GLN A 130 21.35 38.68 -13.10
CA GLN A 130 21.01 38.97 -14.49
C GLN A 130 20.27 40.29 -14.63
N ILE A 131 19.32 40.55 -13.74
CA ILE A 131 18.58 41.82 -13.66
C ILE A 131 19.54 42.98 -13.39
N ASP A 132 20.45 42.84 -12.41
CA ASP A 132 21.43 43.88 -12.11
C ASP A 132 22.34 44.19 -13.31
N ASN A 133 22.78 43.17 -14.04
CA ASN A 133 23.56 43.35 -15.26
C ASN A 133 22.75 44.03 -16.38
N GLU A 134 21.49 43.65 -16.56
CA GLU A 134 20.61 44.25 -17.57
C GLU A 134 20.31 45.72 -17.26
N ILE A 135 20.10 46.05 -15.97
CA ILE A 135 19.97 47.43 -15.50
C ILE A 135 21.25 48.21 -15.82
N ALA A 136 22.43 47.66 -15.50
CA ALA A 136 23.70 48.33 -15.75
C ALA A 136 23.97 48.57 -17.26
N GLU A 137 23.60 47.62 -18.12
CA GLU A 137 23.71 47.80 -19.58
C GLU A 137 22.71 48.82 -20.11
N ALA A 138 21.47 48.82 -19.62
CA ALA A 138 20.46 49.83 -19.96
C ALA A 138 20.90 51.23 -19.51
N GLU A 139 21.48 51.37 -18.32
CA GLU A 139 22.05 52.63 -17.82
C GLU A 139 23.18 53.14 -18.73
N LYS A 140 24.08 52.25 -19.17
CA LYS A 140 25.13 52.60 -20.15
C LYS A 140 24.55 53.04 -21.49
N GLU A 141 23.51 52.37 -21.98
CA GLU A 141 22.84 52.74 -23.23
C GLU A 141 22.16 54.12 -23.11
N ILE A 142 21.47 54.37 -22.00
CA ILE A 142 20.87 55.67 -21.67
C ILE A 142 21.95 56.76 -21.63
N ASP A 143 23.07 56.51 -20.97
CA ASP A 143 24.19 57.45 -20.91
C ASP A 143 24.81 57.71 -22.29
N ALA A 144 24.96 56.68 -23.12
CA ALA A 144 25.44 56.82 -24.49
C ALA A 144 24.44 57.63 -25.33
N LEU A 145 23.14 57.36 -25.23
CA LEU A 145 22.10 58.13 -25.92
C LEU A 145 22.10 59.59 -25.45
N ARG A 146 22.23 59.84 -24.15
CA ARG A 146 22.33 61.19 -23.57
C ARG A 146 23.53 61.95 -24.11
N LYS A 147 24.70 61.31 -24.19
CA LYS A 147 25.93 61.91 -24.76
C LYS A 147 25.82 62.19 -26.26
N ASN A 148 25.13 61.34 -27.01
CA ASN A 148 24.97 61.47 -28.47
C ASN A 148 23.77 62.35 -28.87
N ALA A 149 22.86 62.67 -27.95
CA ALA A 149 21.67 63.46 -28.24
C ALA A 149 21.97 64.89 -28.76
N PRO A 150 22.92 65.66 -28.17
CA PRO A 150 23.28 66.98 -28.68
C PRO A 150 23.72 66.97 -30.14
N ASP A 151 24.54 65.99 -30.55
CA ASP A 151 25.01 65.89 -31.93
C ASP A 151 23.87 65.62 -32.92
N LYS A 152 22.94 64.73 -32.55
CA LYS A 152 21.74 64.45 -33.37
C LYS A 152 20.83 65.67 -33.45
N ILE A 153 20.62 66.38 -32.35
CA ILE A 153 19.82 67.60 -32.29
C ILE A 153 20.45 68.69 -33.17
N ASN A 154 21.78 68.89 -33.08
CA ASN A 154 22.48 69.87 -33.91
C ASN A 154 22.33 69.55 -35.41
N LYS A 155 22.46 68.28 -35.81
CA LYS A 155 22.23 67.86 -37.21
C LYS A 155 20.82 68.18 -37.69
N ILE A 156 19.79 67.84 -36.90
CA ILE A 156 18.39 68.14 -37.23
C ILE A 156 18.16 69.64 -37.31
N ALA A 157 18.74 70.42 -36.39
CA ALA A 157 18.62 71.87 -36.37
C ALA A 157 19.27 72.51 -37.61
N ILE A 158 20.43 72.02 -38.06
CA ILE A 158 21.09 72.48 -39.29
C ILE A 158 20.23 72.19 -40.51
N GLU A 159 19.75 70.95 -40.65
CA GLU A 159 18.93 70.52 -41.79
C GLU A 159 17.60 71.30 -41.87
N THR A 160 16.89 71.40 -40.74
CA THR A 160 15.63 72.16 -40.63
C THR A 160 15.84 73.64 -40.92
N SER A 161 16.93 74.24 -40.40
CA SER A 161 17.25 75.65 -40.65
C SER A 161 17.57 75.90 -42.12
N SER A 162 18.30 74.98 -42.77
CA SER A 162 18.59 75.05 -44.20
C SER A 162 17.31 74.97 -45.03
N GLU A 163 16.41 74.04 -44.72
CA GLU A 163 15.15 73.88 -45.43
C GLU A 163 14.23 75.11 -45.26
N LEU A 164 14.16 75.67 -44.04
CA LEU A 164 13.41 76.90 -43.76
C LEU A 164 13.95 78.09 -44.55
N LEU A 165 15.27 78.29 -44.57
CA LEU A 165 15.90 79.38 -45.33
C LEU A 165 15.64 79.26 -46.84
N GLN A 166 15.69 78.03 -47.37
CA GLN A 166 15.37 77.76 -48.77
C GLN A 166 13.90 78.08 -49.10
N LYS A 167 12.94 77.71 -48.23
CA LYS A 167 11.51 77.98 -48.42
C LYS A 167 11.12 79.45 -48.23
N LEU A 168 11.73 80.17 -47.28
CA LEU A 168 11.36 81.54 -46.92
C LEU A 168 12.01 82.60 -47.81
N ILE A 169 13.28 82.41 -48.17
CA ILE A 169 14.12 83.46 -48.76
C ILE A 169 14.67 83.04 -50.13
N GLY A 170 14.46 81.78 -50.56
CA GLY A 170 14.92 81.27 -51.85
C GLY A 170 16.44 81.23 -52.00
N ALA A 171 17.18 81.40 -50.92
CA ALA A 171 18.64 81.46 -50.90
C ALA A 171 19.24 80.14 -50.42
N GLU A 172 20.14 79.56 -51.21
CA GLU A 172 21.02 78.49 -50.77
C GLU A 172 22.13 79.10 -49.90
N VAL A 173 22.02 78.93 -48.59
CA VAL A 173 23.03 79.39 -47.64
C VAL A 173 24.04 78.26 -47.43
N ASN A 174 25.33 78.62 -47.35
CA ASN A 174 26.39 77.64 -47.13
C ASN A 174 26.18 76.89 -45.80
N ASN A 175 26.10 75.56 -45.89
CA ASN A 175 25.90 74.64 -44.76
C ASN A 175 26.95 74.83 -43.65
N SER A 176 28.18 75.22 -44.00
CA SER A 176 29.24 75.50 -43.01
C SER A 176 28.91 76.71 -42.12
N SER A 177 28.22 77.72 -42.66
CA SER A 177 27.84 78.93 -41.91
C SER A 177 26.68 78.65 -40.96
N ILE A 178 25.72 77.83 -41.38
CA ILE A 178 24.60 77.38 -40.53
C ILE A 178 25.14 76.50 -39.40
N SER A 179 26.02 75.55 -39.72
CA SER A 179 26.66 74.69 -38.72
C SER A 179 27.40 75.49 -37.64
N ALA A 180 28.17 76.51 -38.03
CA ALA A 180 28.91 77.34 -37.07
C ALA A 180 27.98 78.11 -36.11
N ILE A 181 26.83 78.62 -36.60
CA ILE A 181 25.85 79.34 -35.79
C ILE A 181 25.10 78.38 -34.86
N VAL A 182 24.71 77.20 -35.36
CA VAL A 182 24.02 76.17 -34.57
C VAL A 182 24.96 75.63 -33.49
N ASP A 183 26.23 75.37 -33.78
CA ASP A 183 27.20 74.91 -32.79
C ASP A 183 27.49 75.96 -31.71
N ASP A 184 27.56 77.24 -32.07
CA ASP A 184 27.76 78.33 -31.12
C ASP A 184 26.54 78.54 -30.20
N LEU A 185 25.32 78.43 -30.74
CA LEU A 185 24.08 78.44 -29.95
C LEU A 185 23.95 77.18 -29.08
N SER A 186 24.35 76.02 -29.60
CA SER A 186 24.35 74.73 -28.91
C SER A 186 25.31 74.75 -27.72
N LYS A 187 26.51 75.31 -27.86
CA LYS A 187 27.47 75.47 -26.75
C LYS A 187 26.97 76.48 -25.70
N ARG A 188 26.40 77.61 -26.12
CA ARG A 188 25.85 78.62 -25.19
C ARG A 188 24.67 78.09 -24.36
N ASN A 189 23.82 77.24 -24.94
CA ASN A 189 22.64 76.69 -24.27
C ASN A 189 22.88 75.28 -23.68
N GLY A 190 23.90 74.56 -24.14
CA GLY A 190 24.22 73.20 -23.72
C GLY A 190 24.53 73.10 -22.22
N ASP A 191 25.26 74.08 -21.69
CA ASP A 191 25.54 74.19 -20.24
C ASP A 191 24.27 74.41 -19.40
N LYS A 192 23.19 74.94 -20.00
CA LYS A 192 21.93 75.24 -19.30
C LYS A 192 20.97 74.04 -19.24
N TYR A 193 21.11 73.07 -20.14
CA TYR A 193 20.18 71.92 -20.28
C TYR A 193 20.83 70.54 -20.11
N TYR A 194 22.16 70.43 -20.28
CA TYR A 194 22.87 69.14 -20.27
C TYR A 194 24.07 69.09 -19.30
N GLY A 195 24.47 70.23 -18.71
CA GLY A 195 25.42 70.27 -17.58
C GLY A 195 24.77 69.74 -16.29
N ASN A 196 25.58 69.12 -15.42
CA ASN A 196 25.13 68.61 -14.10
C ASN A 196 24.36 69.67 -13.30
#